data_AF-A0A9D6DZK3-F1
#
_entry.id   AF-A0A9D6DZK3-F1
#
_cell.length_a   1.000
_cell.length_b   1.000
_cell.length_c   1.000
_cell.angle_alpha   90.00
_cell.angle_beta   90.00
_cell.angle_gamma   90.00
#
_symmetry.space_group_name_H-M   'P 1'
#
loop_
_entity.id
_entity.type
_entity.pdbx_description
1 polymer ?
#
loop_
_entity_poly.entity_id
_entity_poly.type
_entity_poly.pdbx_seq_one_letter_code
_entity_poly.pdbx_strand_id
1 'polypeptide(L)'
;MILELLRLMKTSGGYVADDAVAARVSLVDNSTVVESDDPKLAQDLEEFFRVPLLVRRSVGKEAGVCAHEVHIVPPDTEEFFREAVHCLRGIGLRGRILDEP
;
A
#
# COMPACT_ATOMS: atom_id res chain seq x y z
N MET A 1 9.48 -5.04 -9.30
CA MET A 1 9.15 -4.84 -7.86
C MET A 1 7.79 -5.47 -7.59
N ILE A 2 7.70 -6.24 -6.51
CA ILE A 2 6.49 -7.00 -6.15
C ILE A 2 6.05 -6.62 -4.73
N LEU A 3 4.74 -6.48 -4.53
CA LEU A 3 4.09 -6.26 -3.26
C LEU A 3 3.16 -7.43 -2.95
N GLU A 4 3.50 -8.21 -1.92
CA GLU A 4 2.62 -9.25 -1.40
C GLU A 4 1.71 -8.69 -0.31
N LEU A 5 0.43 -9.04 -0.39
CA LEU A 5 -0.61 -8.60 0.53
C LEU A 5 -1.10 -9.77 1.36
N LEU A 6 -1.07 -9.61 2.68
CA LEU A 6 -1.54 -10.58 3.65
C LEU A 6 -2.78 -10.02 4.36
N ARG A 7 -3.79 -10.84 4.62
CA ARG A 7 -4.98 -10.40 5.38
C ARG A 7 -4.60 -10.18 6.84
N LEU A 8 -5.06 -9.08 7.42
CA LEU A 8 -4.96 -8.83 8.86
C LEU A 8 -6.15 -9.46 9.56
N MET A 9 -5.87 -10.40 10.45
CA MET A 9 -6.85 -11.03 11.32
C MET A 9 -6.88 -10.35 12.68
N LYS A 10 -8.09 -10.08 13.18
CA LYS A 10 -8.28 -9.52 14.52
C LYS A 10 -8.16 -10.63 15.57
N THR A 11 -7.36 -10.38 16.59
CA THR A 11 -7.15 -11.26 17.75
C THR A 11 -7.43 -10.48 19.04
N SER A 12 -7.42 -11.17 20.18
CA SER A 12 -7.55 -10.54 21.51
C SER A 12 -6.41 -9.57 21.82
N GLY A 13 -5.24 -9.72 21.17
CA GLY A 13 -4.06 -8.87 21.35
C GLY A 13 -3.86 -7.77 20.29
N GLY A 14 -4.78 -7.64 19.32
CA GLY A 14 -4.67 -6.68 18.22
C GLY A 14 -4.83 -7.32 16.85
N TYR A 15 -4.10 -6.86 15.84
CA TYR A 15 -4.14 -7.42 14.49
C TYR A 15 -2.86 -8.21 14.20
N VAL A 16 -3.00 -9.42 13.67
CA VAL A 16 -1.90 -10.26 13.17
C VAL A 16 -2.09 -10.53 11.69
N ALA A 17 -1.00 -10.62 10.93
CA ALA A 17 -1.08 -11.02 9.54
C ALA A 17 -1.32 -12.54 9.47
N ASP A 18 -2.21 -12.94 8.58
CA ASP A 18 -2.29 -14.33 8.13
C ASP A 18 -0.99 -14.72 7.40
N ASP A 19 -0.68 -16.01 7.36
CA ASP A 19 0.47 -16.56 6.66
C ASP A 19 0.18 -16.74 5.15
N ALA A 20 -1.11 -16.79 4.77
CA ALA A 20 -1.52 -16.91 3.37
C ALA A 20 -1.47 -15.56 2.64
N VAL A 21 -0.79 -15.56 1.49
CA VAL A 21 -0.80 -14.42 0.56
C VAL A 21 -2.19 -14.29 -0.04
N ALA A 22 -2.84 -13.17 0.19
CA ALA A 22 -4.17 -12.87 -0.30
C ALA A 22 -4.15 -12.27 -1.71
N ALA A 23 -3.11 -11.51 -2.03
CA ALA A 23 -2.90 -10.94 -3.36
C ALA A 23 -1.42 -10.62 -3.60
N ARG A 24 -1.04 -10.57 -4.87
CA ARG A 24 0.22 -10.02 -5.36
C ARG A 24 -0.05 -8.83 -6.27
N VAL A 25 0.73 -7.78 -6.08
CA VAL A 25 0.70 -6.60 -6.92
C VAL A 25 2.11 -6.36 -7.46
N SER A 26 2.24 -6.30 -8.77
CA SER A 26 3.54 -6.19 -9.45
C SER A 26 3.59 -4.93 -10.29
N LEU A 27 4.73 -4.23 -10.25
CA LEU A 27 5.02 -3.15 -11.19
C LEU A 27 5.83 -3.70 -12.35
N VAL A 28 5.23 -3.75 -13.55
CA VAL A 28 5.83 -4.28 -14.79
C VAL A 28 5.72 -3.20 -15.87
N ASP A 29 6.85 -2.77 -16.44
CA ASP A 29 6.89 -1.76 -17.53
C ASP A 29 6.07 -0.48 -17.24
N ASN A 30 6.11 0.03 -16.01
CA ASN A 30 5.31 1.16 -15.52
C ASN A 30 3.79 0.90 -15.56
N SER A 31 3.38 -0.34 -15.34
CA SER A 31 1.97 -0.72 -15.19
C SER A 31 1.81 -1.64 -14.00
N THR A 32 0.77 -1.41 -13.21
CA THR A 32 0.40 -2.25 -12.08
C THR A 32 -0.41 -3.46 -12.55
N VAL A 33 0.02 -4.64 -12.14
CA VAL A 33 -0.68 -5.93 -12.35
C VAL A 33 -1.10 -6.47 -10.99
N VAL A 34 -2.36 -6.86 -10.86
CA VAL A 34 -2.94 -7.43 -9.62
C VAL A 34 -3.30 -8.89 -9.85
N GLU A 35 -2.85 -9.76 -8.94
CA GLU A 35 -3.15 -11.19 -8.92
C GLU A 35 -3.78 -11.56 -7.57
N SER A 36 -4.97 -12.16 -7.59
CA SER A 36 -5.69 -12.60 -6.39
C SER A 36 -6.70 -13.68 -6.77
N ASP A 37 -6.82 -14.73 -5.94
CA ASP A 37 -7.86 -15.76 -6.08
C ASP A 37 -9.26 -15.26 -5.68
N ASP A 38 -9.32 -14.13 -4.97
CA ASP A 38 -10.56 -13.43 -4.62
C ASP A 38 -10.81 -12.31 -5.66
N PRO A 39 -11.83 -12.45 -6.54
CA PRO A 39 -12.11 -11.46 -7.58
C PRO A 39 -12.54 -10.10 -7.05
N LYS A 40 -13.18 -10.07 -5.87
CA LYS A 40 -13.61 -8.81 -5.27
C LYS A 40 -12.39 -8.04 -4.75
N LEU A 41 -11.49 -8.74 -4.07
CA LEU A 41 -10.22 -8.18 -3.64
C LEU A 41 -9.38 -7.69 -4.82
N ALA A 42 -9.31 -8.46 -5.92
CA ALA A 42 -8.60 -8.06 -7.13
C ALA A 42 -9.12 -6.72 -7.66
N GLN A 43 -10.44 -6.59 -7.82
CA GLN A 43 -11.07 -5.35 -8.27
C GLN A 43 -10.79 -4.17 -7.33
N ASP A 44 -10.94 -4.37 -6.02
CA ASP A 44 -10.71 -3.30 -5.03
C ASP A 44 -9.26 -2.82 -5.04
N LEU A 45 -8.30 -3.73 -5.24
CA LEU A 45 -6.89 -3.39 -5.39
C LEU A 45 -6.61 -2.68 -6.71
N GLU A 46 -7.15 -3.15 -7.84
CA GLU A 46 -6.99 -2.44 -9.11
C GLU A 46 -7.52 -1.01 -9.03
N GLU A 47 -8.68 -0.79 -8.40
CA GLU A 47 -9.23 0.55 -8.19
C GLU A 47 -8.31 1.40 -7.28
N PHE A 48 -7.80 0.81 -6.19
CA PHE A 48 -6.87 1.50 -5.29
C PHE A 48 -5.58 1.93 -6.01
N PHE A 49 -4.98 1.03 -6.80
CA PHE A 49 -3.69 1.27 -7.46
C PHE A 49 -3.78 2.21 -8.68
N ARG A 50 -4.99 2.54 -9.17
CA ARG A 50 -5.19 3.52 -10.25
C ARG A 50 -5.26 4.97 -9.76
N VAL A 51 -5.46 5.20 -8.46
CA VAL A 51 -5.70 6.53 -7.90
C VAL A 51 -4.42 7.05 -7.24
N PRO A 52 -3.95 8.27 -7.55
CA PRO A 52 -2.79 8.87 -6.89
C PRO A 52 -2.96 8.94 -5.36
N LEU A 53 -1.87 8.73 -4.62
CA LEU A 53 -1.87 8.89 -3.16
C LEU A 53 -1.58 10.34 -2.78
N LEU A 54 -2.25 10.81 -1.73
CA LEU A 54 -1.97 12.10 -1.09
C LEU A 54 -1.18 11.85 0.20
N VAL A 55 0.12 12.10 0.18
CA VAL A 55 1.01 11.87 1.31
C VAL A 55 1.34 13.19 1.98
N ARG A 56 1.12 13.29 3.29
CA ARG A 56 1.50 14.47 4.09
C ARG A 56 2.92 14.27 4.63
N ARG A 57 3.84 15.13 4.23
CA ARG A 57 5.22 15.15 4.76
C ARG A 57 5.42 16.37 5.63
N SER A 58 6.07 16.18 6.79
CA SER A 58 6.41 17.30 7.66
C SER A 58 7.63 18.02 7.09
N VAL A 59 7.53 19.33 6.91
CA VAL A 59 8.58 20.16 6.28
C VAL A 59 9.27 21.10 7.27
N GLY A 60 8.89 21.03 8.56
CA GLY A 60 9.52 21.81 9.60
C GLY A 60 8.61 22.01 10.81
N LYS A 61 9.24 22.39 11.92
CA LYS A 61 8.55 22.79 13.13
C LYS A 61 9.11 24.11 13.61
N GLU A 62 8.34 25.19 13.49
CA GLU A 62 8.70 26.51 14.01
C GLU A 62 7.71 26.93 15.10
N ALA A 63 8.25 27.44 16.21
CA ALA A 63 7.45 27.99 17.33
C ALA A 63 6.30 27.09 17.84
N GLY A 64 6.46 25.76 17.75
CA GLY A 64 5.44 24.80 18.19
C GLY A 64 4.41 24.41 17.13
N VAL A 65 4.43 25.04 15.95
CA VAL A 65 3.59 24.68 14.79
C VAL A 65 4.35 23.71 13.89
N CYS A 66 3.71 22.59 13.53
CA CYS A 66 4.25 21.62 12.58
C CYS A 66 3.66 21.89 11.18
N ALA A 67 4.50 22.33 10.25
CA ALA A 67 4.10 22.54 8.87
C ALA A 67 4.13 21.21 8.11
N HIS A 68 3.12 21.01 7.27
CA HIS A 68 3.00 19.83 6.42
C HIS A 68 2.77 20.26 4.98
N GLU A 69 3.47 19.60 4.05
CA GLU A 69 3.18 19.69 2.63
C GLU A 69 2.44 18.43 2.17
N VAL A 70 1.53 18.62 1.22
CA VAL A 70 0.81 17.51 0.58
C VAL A 70 1.54 17.19 -0.72
N HIS A 71 2.05 15.97 -0.81
CA HIS A 71 2.67 15.43 -2.01
C HIS A 71 1.69 14.49 -2.70
N ILE A 72 1.55 14.65 -4.01
CA ILE A 72 0.78 13.73 -4.85
C ILE A 72 1.76 12.69 -5.38
N VAL A 73 1.56 11.43 -5.01
CA VAL A 73 2.35 10.30 -5.49
C VAL A 73 1.58 9.62 -6.61
N PRO A 74 2.05 9.68 -7.87
CA PRO A 74 1.34 9.11 -9.01
C PRO A 74 1.33 7.58 -8.95
N PRO A 75 0.28 6.92 -9.48
CA PRO A 75 0.21 5.47 -9.60
C PRO A 75 1.34 4.91 -10.48
N ASP A 76 1.51 3.60 -10.46
CA ASP A 76 2.47 2.87 -11.29
C ASP A 76 3.94 3.32 -11.09
N THR A 77 4.29 3.77 -9.89
CA THR A 77 5.66 4.13 -9.51
C THR A 77 6.15 3.34 -8.31
N GLU A 78 7.47 3.24 -8.14
CA GLU A 78 8.03 2.59 -6.95
C GLU A 78 7.65 3.32 -5.66
N GLU A 79 7.66 4.65 -5.69
CA GLU A 79 7.26 5.47 -4.55
C GLU A 79 5.80 5.19 -4.16
N PHE A 80 4.91 5.02 -5.14
CA PHE A 80 3.52 4.67 -4.89
C PHE A 80 3.39 3.39 -4.08
N PHE A 81 4.06 2.32 -4.49
CA PHE A 81 3.97 1.04 -3.78
C PHE A 81 4.54 1.12 -2.37
N ARG A 82 5.62 1.89 -2.16
CA ARG A 82 6.18 2.12 -0.81
C ARG A 82 5.18 2.82 0.09
N GLU A 83 4.50 3.84 -0.41
CA GLU A 83 3.47 4.58 0.35
C GLU A 83 2.19 3.73 0.52
N ALA A 84 1.80 2.96 -0.51
CA ALA A 84 0.62 2.09 -0.51
C ALA A 84 0.65 1.04 0.61
N VAL A 85 1.82 0.48 0.94
CA VAL A 85 2.00 -0.47 2.05
C VAL A 85 1.39 0.06 3.36
N HIS A 86 1.48 1.36 3.59
CA HIS A 86 0.94 2.00 4.79
C HIS A 86 -0.56 2.22 4.71
N CYS A 87 -1.08 2.60 3.54
CA CYS A 87 -2.50 2.82 3.31
C CYS A 87 -3.33 1.53 3.39
N LEU A 88 -2.77 0.41 2.92
CA LEU A 88 -3.47 -0.88 2.85
C LEU A 88 -3.84 -1.44 4.24
N ARG A 89 -3.15 -1.01 5.31
CA ARG A 89 -3.55 -1.36 6.69
C ARG A 89 -4.94 -0.87 7.05
N GLY A 90 -5.35 0.28 6.52
CA GLY A 90 -6.69 0.84 6.77
C GLY A 90 -7.82 -0.04 6.24
N ILE A 91 -7.54 -0.88 5.24
CA ILE A 91 -8.49 -1.83 4.65
C ILE A 91 -8.23 -3.28 5.09
N GLY A 92 -7.44 -3.48 6.15
CA GLY A 92 -7.21 -4.81 6.72
C GLY A 92 -6.19 -5.66 5.96
N LEU A 93 -5.29 -5.04 5.20
CA LEU A 93 -4.20 -5.72 4.51
C LEU A 93 -2.84 -5.28 5.04
N ARG A 94 -1.88 -6.20 5.04
CA ARG A 94 -0.47 -5.90 5.31
C ARG A 94 0.33 -6.12 4.04
N GLY A 95 0.99 -5.06 3.57
CA GLY A 95 1.94 -5.15 2.48
C GLY A 95 3.33 -5.63 2.91
N ARG A 96 3.95 -6.45 2.08
CA ARG A 96 5.36 -6.85 2.13
C ARG A 96 5.98 -6.63 0.74
N ILE A 97 6.92 -5.71 0.63
CA ILE A 97 7.69 -5.52 -0.62
C ILE A 97 8.71 -6.64 -0.73
N LEU A 98 8.75 -7.27 -1.89
CA LEU A 98 9.82 -8.17 -2.31
C LEU A 98 10.68 -7.40 -3.31
N ASP A 99 11.91 -7.12 -2.91
CA ASP A 99 12.93 -6.68 -3.86
C ASP A 99 13.33 -7.91 -4.68
N GLU A 100 13.06 -7.88 -5.99
CA GLU A 100 13.66 -8.86 -6.90
C GLU A 100 15.17 -8.59 -6.96
N PRO A 101 16.02 -9.62 -6.88
CA PRO A 101 17.48 -9.48 -6.95
C PRO A 101 17.98 -9.00 -8.32
#